data_AF-A0A951DF27-F1
#
_entry.id   AF-A0A951DF27-F1
#
_cell.length_a   1.000
_cell.length_b   1.000
_cell.length_c   1.000
_cell.angle_alpha   90.00
_cell.angle_beta   90.00
_cell.angle_gamma   90.00
#
_symmetry.space_group_name_H-M   'P 1'
#
loop_
_entity.id
_entity.type
_entity.pdbx_description
1 polymer ?
#
loop_
_entity_poly.entity_id
_entity_poly.type
_entity_poly.pdbx_seq_one_letter_code
_entity_poly.pdbx_strand_id
1 'polypeptide(L)'
;MFQFIFRFQRRLIPIFALAALFVGFASRPVFAASPILPLKEVTPGMAGECRTVFQGTKIETFRFRVEGVGWDDVGPGRDTIWCRMLDDPTGSMVVAAGMSGSPCYVDGKLMGALAYGWSFNKEPLFGVQPIESMMDVPKDYGGLAGAKGSDRSISGGDGNEGAGGGTGWSMMSMGNVLGKLLRRPPETELPLPIQISRLHPRLARLIMPTWKKDGLTAMEAVGGTSRKTFRAELVPGAAAAGVLARGDFSATATGTLTWRDGDQVLAFGHPFTGLGKVNIPLAESEIIAVVSSYEHSFKMSNTGQIVGTLTDDRISAVAGKVGPKPRMIPLSMKVKYPTAEKEFHFEMADEKMFAPRVFEAGVLNFLAEVMERSGDATVRLTGTIHLKDHPPVTLKRLVSGEDFAWVADLAADTGDEINALYLNDLVKFQIESIDVKAEVDPTYRHWKIEELEVFPKEAHPGETVEGWVALRPPRDQRRTVPFKIKIPEETRPGDLEIRVSDSHGADEMEGRFMGFAVNKPHSADELIRILNERHESNKLYFYAVQDSPGYVLRNQRMPSLPGSIRELLDDEPGRREVQPIHEAHVVKMARELDGTVEGRKSFKITIK
;
A
#
# COMPACT_ATOMS: atom_id res chain seq x y z
N MET A 1 -35.63 -18.06 -73.26
CA MET A 1 -34.51 -17.14 -73.57
C MET A 1 -34.70 -15.90 -72.70
N PHE A 2 -33.86 -15.76 -71.65
CA PHE A 2 -33.51 -14.58 -70.82
C PHE A 2 -34.60 -13.55 -70.43
N GLN A 3 -35.00 -13.48 -69.13
CA GLN A 3 -34.49 -12.58 -68.04
C GLN A 3 -34.94 -11.10 -68.15
N PHE A 4 -35.18 -10.28 -67.12
CA PHE A 4 -35.54 -10.37 -65.69
C PHE A 4 -35.68 -8.88 -65.22
N ILE A 5 -36.79 -8.52 -64.54
CA ILE A 5 -36.95 -7.57 -63.40
C ILE A 5 -36.51 -6.08 -63.48
N PHE A 6 -37.45 -5.16 -63.14
CA PHE A 6 -37.44 -4.21 -61.97
C PHE A 6 -38.68 -3.27 -62.00
N ARG A 7 -39.80 -3.61 -61.36
CA ARG A 7 -40.27 -3.26 -59.99
C ARG A 7 -40.29 -1.77 -59.62
N PHE A 8 -41.49 -1.20 -59.77
CA PHE A 8 -42.05 -0.01 -59.12
C PHE A 8 -42.33 -0.29 -57.63
N GLN A 9 -41.79 0.51 -56.71
CA GLN A 9 -42.32 0.61 -55.33
C GLN A 9 -42.15 2.03 -54.81
N ARG A 10 -43.27 2.73 -54.62
CA ARG A 10 -43.35 3.91 -53.76
C ARG A 10 -44.72 3.92 -53.08
N ARG A 11 -44.67 4.11 -51.76
CA ARG A 11 -45.75 4.45 -50.81
C ARG A 11 -46.56 3.28 -50.27
N LEU A 12 -46.15 2.84 -49.07
CA LEU A 12 -47.01 2.53 -47.91
C LEU A 12 -46.10 2.26 -46.70
N ILE A 13 -45.59 3.32 -46.07
CA ILE A 13 -44.98 3.30 -44.74
C ILE A 13 -45.53 4.56 -44.05
N PRO A 14 -46.51 4.44 -43.13
CA PRO A 14 -46.19 4.73 -41.74
C PRO A 14 -47.15 4.05 -40.74
N ILE A 15 -47.00 2.76 -40.43
CA ILE A 15 -47.66 2.16 -39.24
C ILE A 15 -46.71 1.21 -38.47
N PHE A 16 -45.66 0.66 -39.11
CA PHE A 16 -44.71 -0.23 -38.43
C PHE A 16 -43.63 0.46 -37.56
N ALA A 17 -43.48 1.79 -37.64
CA ALA A 17 -42.45 2.51 -36.87
C ALA A 17 -42.84 2.76 -35.40
N LEU A 18 -44.13 2.65 -35.03
CA LEU A 18 -44.57 2.86 -33.65
C LEU A 18 -44.54 1.56 -32.81
N ALA A 19 -44.59 0.38 -33.45
CA ALA A 19 -44.52 -0.92 -32.76
C ALA A 19 -43.07 -1.39 -32.52
N ALA A 20 -42.10 -0.88 -33.28
CA ALA A 20 -40.68 -1.22 -33.11
C ALA A 20 -39.98 -0.39 -32.00
N LEU A 21 -40.63 0.65 -31.46
CA LEU A 21 -40.07 1.44 -30.35
C LEU A 21 -40.36 0.86 -28.95
N PHE A 22 -41.17 -0.19 -28.84
CA PHE A 22 -41.58 -0.77 -27.55
C PHE A 22 -40.94 -2.12 -27.19
N VAL A 23 -40.11 -2.70 -28.07
CA VAL A 23 -39.50 -4.03 -27.86
C VAL A 23 -38.02 -3.96 -27.39
N GLY A 24 -37.49 -2.76 -27.18
CA GLY A 24 -36.07 -2.53 -26.85
C GLY A 24 -35.75 -2.21 -25.39
N PHE A 25 -36.72 -2.19 -24.47
CA PHE A 25 -36.40 -2.16 -23.06
C PHE A 25 -36.07 -3.58 -22.62
N ALA A 26 -34.80 -3.97 -22.76
CA ALA A 26 -34.26 -5.09 -22.02
C ALA A 26 -34.53 -4.80 -20.53
N SER A 27 -35.56 -5.44 -19.99
CA SER A 27 -35.83 -5.49 -18.57
C SER A 27 -34.55 -5.99 -17.91
N ARG A 28 -33.79 -5.09 -17.28
CA ARG A 28 -32.74 -5.50 -16.37
C ARG A 28 -33.39 -6.44 -15.33
N PRO A 29 -32.86 -7.63 -15.07
CA PRO A 29 -33.38 -8.46 -14.00
C PRO A 29 -33.33 -7.62 -12.72
N VAL A 30 -34.50 -7.30 -12.18
CA VAL A 30 -34.62 -6.65 -10.88
C VAL A 30 -34.39 -7.75 -9.85
N PHE A 31 -33.18 -7.81 -9.32
CA PHE A 31 -32.87 -8.69 -8.20
C PHE A 31 -33.55 -8.13 -6.96
N ALA A 32 -34.61 -8.79 -6.51
CA ALA A 32 -35.25 -8.50 -5.23
C ALA A 32 -34.47 -9.19 -4.10
N ALA A 33 -34.24 -8.44 -3.03
CA ALA A 33 -33.66 -8.95 -1.79
C ALA A 33 -34.43 -10.17 -1.27
N SER A 34 -33.70 -11.20 -0.79
CA SER A 34 -34.32 -12.31 -0.07
C SER A 34 -35.04 -11.80 1.20
N PRO A 35 -36.17 -12.40 1.59
CA PRO A 35 -36.79 -12.13 2.89
C PRO A 35 -35.78 -12.34 4.02
N ILE A 36 -35.82 -11.51 5.06
CA ILE A 36 -34.89 -11.55 6.19
C ILE A 36 -35.51 -12.35 7.35
N LEU A 37 -34.69 -13.16 8.04
CA LEU A 37 -34.99 -13.73 9.35
C LEU A 37 -34.43 -12.80 10.43
N PRO A 38 -35.28 -12.11 11.22
CA PRO A 38 -34.81 -11.24 12.30
C PRO A 38 -33.98 -12.02 13.33
N LEU A 39 -32.91 -11.42 13.87
CA LEU A 39 -32.01 -12.09 14.81
C LEU A 39 -32.74 -12.62 16.05
N LYS A 40 -33.73 -11.86 16.55
CA LYS A 40 -34.57 -12.25 17.69
C LYS A 40 -35.40 -13.53 17.46
N GLU A 41 -35.61 -13.94 16.21
CA GLU A 41 -36.35 -15.16 15.85
C GLU A 41 -35.42 -16.37 15.73
N VAL A 42 -34.10 -16.18 15.74
CA VAL A 42 -33.10 -17.25 15.64
C VAL A 42 -33.01 -18.02 16.95
N THR A 43 -33.22 -19.34 16.91
CA THR A 43 -33.14 -20.21 18.10
C THR A 43 -32.22 -21.42 17.86
N PRO A 44 -31.56 -21.93 18.92
CA PRO A 44 -30.80 -23.18 18.83
C PRO A 44 -31.63 -24.34 18.27
N GLY A 45 -30.99 -25.18 17.46
CA GLY A 45 -31.60 -26.35 16.83
C GLY A 45 -32.24 -26.10 15.47
N MET A 46 -32.43 -24.84 15.06
CA MET A 46 -32.90 -24.51 13.70
C MET A 46 -31.97 -25.12 12.65
N ALA A 47 -32.54 -25.77 11.64
CA ALA A 47 -31.81 -26.27 10.48
C ALA A 47 -31.79 -25.20 9.40
N GLY A 48 -30.63 -25.00 8.79
CA GLY A 48 -30.46 -24.00 7.74
C GLY A 48 -29.58 -24.48 6.60
N GLU A 49 -29.46 -23.63 5.59
CA GLU A 49 -28.69 -23.88 4.38
C GLU A 49 -27.77 -22.68 4.07
N CYS A 50 -26.52 -22.93 3.72
CA CYS A 50 -25.55 -21.89 3.36
C CYS A 50 -25.09 -22.07 1.92
N ARG A 51 -25.08 -20.98 1.15
CA ARG A 51 -24.80 -21.01 -0.30
C ARG A 51 -23.43 -20.47 -0.62
N THR A 52 -22.64 -21.20 -1.39
CA THR A 52 -21.26 -20.80 -1.73
C THR A 52 -20.79 -21.50 -3.01
N VAL A 53 -19.68 -21.05 -3.60
CA VAL A 53 -19.03 -21.73 -4.73
C VAL A 53 -17.84 -22.55 -4.24
N PHE A 54 -17.83 -23.87 -4.47
CA PHE A 54 -16.67 -24.73 -4.19
C PHE A 54 -15.76 -24.91 -5.41
N GLN A 55 -16.32 -24.90 -6.61
CA GLN A 55 -15.59 -25.03 -7.86
C GLN A 55 -16.30 -24.32 -9.03
N GLY A 56 -15.53 -23.71 -9.92
CA GLY A 56 -16.01 -22.93 -11.05
C GLY A 56 -16.76 -21.68 -10.59
N THR A 57 -17.97 -21.50 -11.12
CA THR A 57 -18.90 -20.41 -10.76
C THR A 57 -20.24 -20.93 -10.25
N LYS A 58 -20.38 -22.26 -10.11
CA LYS A 58 -21.64 -22.90 -9.71
C LYS A 58 -21.85 -22.68 -8.21
N ILE A 59 -22.98 -22.08 -7.85
CA ILE A 59 -23.41 -21.94 -6.46
C ILE A 59 -23.96 -23.29 -5.99
N GLU A 60 -23.46 -23.75 -4.85
CA GLU A 60 -23.84 -24.98 -4.19
C GLU A 60 -24.22 -24.68 -2.74
N THR A 61 -24.89 -25.63 -2.11
CA THR A 61 -25.49 -25.44 -0.79
C THR A 61 -25.04 -26.55 0.15
N PHE A 62 -24.72 -26.18 1.39
CA PHE A 62 -24.49 -27.14 2.48
C PHE A 62 -25.42 -26.84 3.66
N ARG A 63 -25.84 -27.88 4.38
CA ARG A 63 -26.72 -27.73 5.55
C ARG A 63 -25.92 -27.42 6.81
N PHE A 64 -26.56 -26.68 7.71
CA PHE A 64 -26.05 -26.41 9.04
C PHE A 64 -27.16 -26.51 10.08
N ARG A 65 -26.77 -26.54 11.36
CA ARG A 65 -27.65 -26.37 12.51
C ARG A 65 -27.20 -25.14 13.32
N VAL A 66 -28.14 -24.33 13.76
CA VAL A 66 -27.88 -23.25 14.71
C VAL A 66 -27.58 -23.85 16.08
N GLU A 67 -26.43 -23.51 16.66
CA GLU A 67 -26.03 -23.91 18.02
C GLU A 67 -26.44 -22.85 19.05
N GLY A 68 -26.43 -21.57 18.67
CA GLY A 68 -26.93 -20.49 19.50
C GLY A 68 -26.56 -19.10 19.00
N VAL A 69 -27.02 -18.09 19.74
CA VAL A 69 -26.65 -16.68 19.51
C VAL A 69 -25.71 -16.26 20.63
N GLY A 70 -24.52 -15.82 20.24
CA GLY A 70 -23.57 -15.16 21.12
C GLY A 70 -23.77 -13.65 21.07
N TRP A 71 -24.11 -13.06 22.21
CA TRP A 71 -24.43 -11.64 22.33
C TRP A 71 -23.16 -10.86 22.68
N ASP A 72 -22.86 -9.82 21.92
CA ASP A 72 -21.63 -9.02 22.06
C ASP A 72 -20.29 -9.79 21.91
N ASP A 73 -20.32 -10.98 21.31
CA ASP A 73 -19.16 -11.89 21.21
C ASP A 73 -17.95 -11.28 20.49
N VAL A 74 -18.19 -10.37 19.54
CA VAL A 74 -17.15 -9.71 18.74
C VAL A 74 -17.07 -8.21 19.04
N GLY A 75 -17.66 -7.79 20.16
CA GLY A 75 -17.64 -6.43 20.70
C GLY A 75 -19.04 -5.90 21.04
N PRO A 76 -19.14 -4.75 21.73
CA PRO A 76 -20.43 -4.18 22.14
C PRO A 76 -21.37 -3.90 20.96
N GLY A 77 -22.59 -4.39 21.04
CA GLY A 77 -23.63 -4.34 20.02
C GLY A 77 -23.37 -5.27 18.82
N ARG A 78 -22.55 -6.32 18.98
CA ARG A 78 -22.15 -7.20 17.86
C ARG A 78 -22.36 -8.65 18.18
N ASP A 79 -23.51 -9.11 17.74
CA ASP A 79 -23.94 -10.49 17.94
C ASP A 79 -23.41 -11.40 16.84
N THR A 80 -23.21 -12.67 17.18
CA THR A 80 -22.79 -13.73 16.27
C THR A 80 -23.75 -14.91 16.40
N ILE A 81 -24.16 -15.50 15.29
CA ILE A 81 -24.95 -16.73 15.30
C ILE A 81 -24.01 -17.91 15.07
N TRP A 82 -23.83 -18.75 16.09
CA TRP A 82 -22.98 -19.92 16.01
C TRP A 82 -23.71 -21.08 15.37
N CYS A 83 -23.09 -21.68 14.37
CA CYS A 83 -23.65 -22.76 13.58
C CYS A 83 -22.66 -23.92 13.47
N ARG A 84 -23.20 -25.11 13.26
CA ARG A 84 -22.44 -26.32 12.97
C ARG A 84 -22.78 -26.83 11.58
N MET A 85 -21.76 -27.05 10.76
CA MET A 85 -21.93 -27.67 9.46
C MET A 85 -22.38 -29.14 9.62
N LEU A 86 -23.38 -29.55 8.86
CA LEU A 86 -23.91 -30.92 8.88
C LEU A 86 -23.45 -31.76 7.69
N ASP A 87 -23.12 -31.09 6.59
CA ASP A 87 -22.66 -31.71 5.35
C ASP A 87 -21.21 -31.32 5.07
N ASP A 88 -20.48 -32.19 4.37
CA ASP A 88 -19.09 -31.95 3.99
C ASP A 88 -18.89 -32.00 2.47
N PRO A 89 -19.30 -30.94 1.75
CA PRO A 89 -19.18 -30.91 0.30
C PRO A 89 -17.72 -30.95 -0.19
N THR A 90 -16.74 -30.68 0.68
CA THR A 90 -15.30 -30.70 0.33
C THR A 90 -14.57 -31.96 0.81
N GLY A 91 -15.22 -32.82 1.60
CA GLY A 91 -14.62 -34.02 2.19
C GLY A 91 -13.59 -33.75 3.30
N SER A 92 -13.51 -32.51 3.80
CA SER A 92 -12.57 -32.11 4.86
C SER A 92 -13.23 -31.45 6.07
N MET A 93 -14.53 -31.18 6.04
CA MET A 93 -15.31 -30.47 7.07
C MET A 93 -14.71 -29.13 7.51
N VAL A 94 -14.11 -28.37 6.58
CA VAL A 94 -13.43 -27.11 6.93
C VAL A 94 -14.13 -25.91 6.32
N VAL A 95 -14.32 -24.89 7.17
CA VAL A 95 -14.69 -23.54 6.77
C VAL A 95 -13.45 -22.87 6.20
N ALA A 96 -13.45 -22.62 4.89
CA ALA A 96 -12.30 -22.08 4.19
C ALA A 96 -12.37 -20.54 4.07
N ALA A 97 -11.23 -19.87 4.19
CA ALA A 97 -11.08 -18.47 3.80
C ALA A 97 -11.56 -18.27 2.35
N GLY A 98 -12.32 -17.21 2.11
CA GLY A 98 -13.04 -17.01 0.85
C GLY A 98 -14.44 -17.62 0.78
N MET A 99 -14.86 -18.42 1.78
CA MET A 99 -16.28 -18.67 2.05
C MET A 99 -16.94 -17.50 2.78
N SER A 100 -16.16 -16.60 3.37
CA SER A 100 -16.65 -15.42 4.06
C SER A 100 -17.65 -14.64 3.17
N GLY A 101 -18.81 -14.31 3.73
CA GLY A 101 -19.91 -13.70 3.00
C GLY A 101 -20.94 -14.70 2.45
N SER A 102 -20.74 -16.01 2.60
CA SER A 102 -21.70 -17.01 2.11
C SER A 102 -23.04 -16.85 2.84
N PRO A 103 -24.16 -16.59 2.13
CA PRO A 103 -25.43 -16.32 2.78
C PRO A 103 -26.02 -17.59 3.40
N CYS A 104 -26.43 -17.46 4.65
CA CYS A 104 -27.03 -18.50 5.48
C CYS A 104 -28.53 -18.24 5.60
N TYR A 105 -29.34 -19.25 5.28
CA TYR A 105 -30.79 -19.20 5.27
C TYR A 105 -31.39 -20.19 6.24
N VAL A 106 -32.54 -19.84 6.82
CA VAL A 106 -33.45 -20.76 7.54
C VAL A 106 -34.85 -20.52 6.96
N ASP A 107 -35.51 -21.60 6.54
CA ASP A 107 -36.84 -21.54 5.89
C ASP A 107 -36.91 -20.54 4.71
N GLY A 108 -35.83 -20.46 3.92
CA GLY A 108 -35.71 -19.54 2.78
C GLY A 108 -35.53 -18.06 3.13
N LYS A 109 -35.47 -17.72 4.43
CA LYS A 109 -35.18 -16.36 4.91
C LYS A 109 -33.70 -16.20 5.23
N LEU A 110 -33.10 -15.10 4.79
CA LEU A 110 -31.70 -14.77 5.01
C LEU A 110 -31.49 -14.40 6.48
N MET A 111 -30.64 -15.16 7.16
CA MET A 111 -30.30 -14.98 8.57
C MET A 111 -29.00 -14.17 8.72
N GLY A 112 -28.06 -14.33 7.78
CA GLY A 112 -26.75 -13.69 7.86
C GLY A 112 -25.75 -14.23 6.86
N ALA A 113 -24.48 -13.93 7.08
CA ALA A 113 -23.35 -14.45 6.30
C ALA A 113 -22.37 -15.23 7.16
N LEU A 114 -21.87 -16.35 6.67
CA LEU A 114 -20.71 -17.01 7.25
C LEU A 114 -19.52 -16.04 7.27
N ALA A 115 -18.90 -15.85 8.43
CA ALA A 115 -17.84 -14.86 8.64
C ALA A 115 -16.70 -15.33 9.56
N TYR A 116 -17.00 -16.23 10.49
CA TYR A 116 -16.07 -16.63 11.56
C TYR A 116 -15.77 -18.13 11.51
N GLY A 117 -14.57 -18.49 11.92
CA GLY A 117 -14.10 -19.86 12.02
C GLY A 117 -12.78 -19.92 12.78
N TRP A 118 -12.40 -21.13 13.21
CA TRP A 118 -11.16 -21.34 13.97
C TRP A 118 -10.16 -22.14 13.16
N SER A 119 -8.89 -21.75 13.27
CA SER A 119 -7.74 -22.55 12.85
C SER A 119 -7.66 -23.84 13.65
N PHE A 120 -7.23 -24.94 13.03
CA PHE A 120 -7.06 -26.25 13.68
C PHE A 120 -8.32 -26.84 14.36
N ASN A 121 -9.53 -26.37 13.99
CA ASN A 121 -10.75 -26.88 14.59
C ASN A 121 -11.01 -28.34 14.19
N LYS A 122 -11.38 -29.18 15.17
CA LYS A 122 -11.78 -30.58 14.93
C LYS A 122 -13.25 -30.71 14.58
N GLU A 123 -14.06 -29.73 14.99
CA GLU A 123 -15.49 -29.70 14.74
C GLU A 123 -15.81 -28.61 13.72
N PRO A 124 -16.79 -28.81 12.81
CA PRO A 124 -17.09 -27.83 11.77
C PRO A 124 -18.01 -26.72 12.29
N LEU A 125 -17.59 -26.05 13.38
CA LEU A 125 -18.27 -24.87 13.92
C LEU A 125 -17.84 -23.62 13.17
N PHE A 126 -18.80 -22.75 12.89
CA PHE A 126 -18.60 -21.46 12.25
C PHE A 126 -19.55 -20.41 12.80
N GLY A 127 -19.14 -19.15 12.73
CA GLY A 127 -19.98 -18.02 13.10
C GLY A 127 -20.58 -17.35 11.88
N VAL A 128 -21.83 -16.93 12.03
CA VAL A 128 -22.60 -16.19 11.04
C VAL A 128 -22.80 -14.77 11.57
N GLN A 129 -22.34 -13.79 10.81
CA GLN A 129 -22.66 -12.37 11.03
C GLN A 129 -24.14 -12.13 10.69
N PRO A 130 -24.97 -11.66 11.65
CA PRO A 130 -26.38 -11.39 11.39
C PRO A 130 -26.59 -10.40 10.24
N ILE A 131 -27.57 -10.68 9.39
CA ILE A 131 -27.85 -9.83 8.22
C ILE A 131 -28.25 -8.41 8.64
N GLU A 132 -28.94 -8.25 9.76
CA GLU A 132 -29.33 -6.95 10.30
C GLU A 132 -28.10 -6.05 10.54
N SER A 133 -27.04 -6.59 11.16
CA SER A 133 -25.77 -5.89 11.35
C SER A 133 -25.06 -5.54 10.04
N MET A 134 -25.18 -6.38 9.02
CA MET A 134 -24.60 -6.11 7.69
C MET A 134 -25.37 -5.02 6.94
N MET A 135 -26.68 -4.93 7.15
CA MET A 135 -27.56 -3.96 6.49
C MET A 135 -27.34 -2.52 7.00
N ASP A 136 -26.83 -2.37 8.22
CA ASP A 136 -26.43 -1.09 8.80
C ASP A 136 -25.20 -0.46 8.12
N VAL A 137 -24.47 -1.25 7.31
CA VAL A 137 -23.33 -0.73 6.54
C VAL A 137 -23.84 0.23 5.45
N PRO A 138 -23.32 1.46 5.37
CA PRO A 138 -23.71 2.40 4.33
C PRO A 138 -23.46 1.83 2.94
N LYS A 139 -24.46 1.92 2.07
CA LYS A 139 -24.39 1.40 0.68
C LYS A 139 -24.13 2.50 -0.35
N ASP A 140 -23.98 3.75 0.08
CA ASP A 140 -23.82 4.90 -0.81
C ASP A 140 -22.41 5.49 -0.81
N TYR A 141 -21.85 5.60 -2.00
CA TYR A 141 -20.77 6.54 -2.32
C TYR A 141 -21.37 7.94 -2.49
N GLY A 142 -21.73 8.57 -1.37
CA GLY A 142 -21.86 10.03 -1.34
C GLY A 142 -20.46 10.60 -1.26
N GLY A 143 -19.97 11.22 -2.34
CA GLY A 143 -18.68 11.90 -2.34
C GLY A 143 -18.54 12.78 -1.10
N LEU A 144 -17.36 12.79 -0.49
CA LEU A 144 -17.00 13.65 0.63
C LEU A 144 -17.01 15.12 0.18
N ALA A 145 -18.21 15.67 -0.02
CA ALA A 145 -18.49 17.08 -0.01
C ALA A 145 -19.41 17.29 1.21
N GLY A 146 -18.83 17.43 2.40
CA GLY A 146 -19.58 17.93 3.56
C GLY A 146 -19.41 17.19 4.90
N ALA A 147 -18.69 16.07 4.99
CA ALA A 147 -18.34 15.54 6.30
C ALA A 147 -17.18 16.37 6.87
N LYS A 148 -17.50 17.36 7.72
CA LYS A 148 -16.51 17.94 8.63
C LYS A 148 -15.85 16.78 9.36
N GLY A 149 -14.57 16.54 9.06
CA GLY A 149 -13.76 15.60 9.83
C GLY A 149 -13.91 15.98 11.29
N SER A 150 -14.39 15.06 12.11
CA SER A 150 -14.31 15.22 13.56
C SER A 150 -12.83 15.10 13.90
N ASP A 151 -12.13 16.24 13.84
CA ASP A 151 -10.82 16.44 14.43
C ASP A 151 -10.97 16.21 15.93
N ARG A 152 -10.74 14.96 16.35
CA ARG A 152 -10.35 14.67 17.72
C ARG A 152 -8.84 14.53 17.72
N SER A 153 -8.17 15.68 17.65
CA SER A 153 -6.79 15.79 18.09
C SER A 153 -6.74 15.41 19.57
N ILE A 154 -6.12 14.28 19.89
CA ILE A 154 -5.71 13.97 21.26
C ILE A 154 -4.60 14.97 21.59
N SER A 155 -4.91 15.95 22.44
CA SER A 155 -3.94 16.87 23.00
C SER A 155 -3.07 16.11 24.01
N GLY A 156 -1.85 15.75 23.61
CA GLY A 156 -0.80 15.30 24.53
C GLY A 156 -0.12 16.52 25.15
N GLY A 157 -0.15 16.61 26.48
CA GLY A 157 0.42 17.69 27.26
C GLY A 157 1.95 17.68 27.34
N ASP A 158 2.47 18.82 27.79
CA ASP A 158 3.86 19.24 27.78
C ASP A 158 4.85 18.39 28.59
N GLY A 159 6.08 18.31 28.06
CA GLY A 159 7.34 18.54 28.78
C GLY A 159 7.86 17.46 29.75
N ASN A 160 8.94 16.77 29.36
CA ASN A 160 10.23 16.99 30.01
C ASN A 160 11.39 16.42 29.17
N GLU A 161 12.47 17.19 29.07
CA GLU A 161 13.75 16.84 28.46
C GLU A 161 14.56 15.93 29.39
N GLY A 162 15.43 15.09 28.80
CA GLY A 162 16.61 14.59 29.49
C GLY A 162 17.04 13.15 29.20
N ALA A 163 18.17 13.06 28.49
CA ALA A 163 19.19 12.01 28.55
C ALA A 163 19.10 10.78 27.62
N GLY A 164 20.15 10.64 26.79
CA GLY A 164 20.75 9.35 26.45
C GLY A 164 20.38 8.82 25.06
N GLY A 165 21.40 8.53 24.25
CA GLY A 165 21.25 8.05 22.89
C GLY A 165 20.52 6.72 22.76
N GLY A 166 19.94 6.52 21.57
CA GLY A 166 19.17 5.34 21.20
C GLY A 166 17.66 5.59 21.24
N THR A 167 16.95 5.09 20.22
CA THR A 167 15.48 4.94 20.18
C THR A 167 14.62 6.20 20.10
N GLY A 168 14.62 6.85 18.92
CA GLY A 168 13.51 7.70 18.45
C GLY A 168 12.26 6.92 17.99
N TRP A 169 11.97 5.79 18.63
CA TRP A 169 10.77 4.97 18.46
C TRP A 169 9.85 5.21 19.66
N SER A 170 9.01 6.27 19.72
CA SER A 170 8.11 6.39 20.89
C SER A 170 6.80 7.18 20.81
N MET A 171 6.32 7.69 19.67
CA MET A 171 4.92 8.20 19.65
C MET A 171 4.17 7.97 18.34
N MET A 172 4.81 8.22 17.19
CA MET A 172 4.25 7.85 15.88
C MET A 172 4.20 6.33 15.67
N SER A 173 5.20 5.58 16.15
CA SER A 173 5.15 4.12 16.13
C SER A 173 4.10 3.60 17.11
N MET A 174 3.90 4.23 18.27
CA MET A 174 2.87 3.81 19.22
C MET A 174 1.46 4.04 18.70
N GLY A 175 1.18 5.17 18.03
CA GLY A 175 -0.12 5.43 17.39
C GLY A 175 -0.41 4.49 16.22
N ASN A 176 0.60 4.21 15.38
CA ASN A 176 0.48 3.26 14.29
C ASN A 176 0.45 1.79 14.77
N VAL A 177 1.18 1.44 15.84
CA VAL A 177 1.20 0.09 16.43
C VAL A 177 -0.08 -0.16 17.22
N LEU A 178 -0.57 0.81 18.00
CA LEU A 178 -1.85 0.71 18.72
C LEU A 178 -3.01 0.73 17.72
N GLY A 179 -2.94 1.56 16.67
CA GLY A 179 -3.90 1.53 15.56
C GLY A 179 -3.87 0.21 14.78
N LYS A 180 -2.68 -0.38 14.54
CA LYS A 180 -2.53 -1.71 13.93
C LYS A 180 -3.02 -2.82 14.86
N LEU A 181 -2.77 -2.72 16.17
CA LEU A 181 -3.17 -3.70 17.18
C LEU A 181 -4.69 -3.70 17.40
N LEU A 182 -5.32 -2.51 17.44
CA LEU A 182 -6.77 -2.33 17.56
C LEU A 182 -7.51 -2.67 16.26
N ARG A 183 -6.81 -2.72 15.11
CA ARG A 183 -7.37 -3.13 13.81
C ARG A 183 -7.09 -4.59 13.46
N ARG A 184 -6.41 -5.35 14.34
CA ARG A 184 -6.26 -6.78 14.12
C ARG A 184 -7.64 -7.43 14.25
N PRO A 185 -8.08 -8.19 13.24
CA PRO A 185 -9.29 -8.99 13.39
C PRO A 185 -9.11 -9.95 14.57
N PRO A 186 -10.16 -10.27 15.34
CA PRO A 186 -10.15 -11.36 16.30
C PRO A 186 -9.59 -12.64 15.66
N GLU A 187 -8.90 -13.48 16.43
CA GLU A 187 -8.37 -14.78 15.92
C GLU A 187 -9.47 -15.71 15.38
N THR A 188 -10.73 -15.41 15.67
CA THR A 188 -11.92 -16.14 15.24
C THR A 188 -12.55 -15.62 13.94
N GLU A 189 -12.15 -14.43 13.46
CA GLU A 189 -12.56 -13.96 12.12
C GLU A 189 -11.82 -14.75 11.04
N LEU A 190 -12.54 -15.14 9.99
CA LEU A 190 -11.87 -15.79 8.85
C LEU A 190 -10.88 -14.81 8.23
N PRO A 191 -9.62 -15.22 8.03
CA PRO A 191 -8.64 -14.33 7.42
C PRO A 191 -9.10 -13.96 6.01
N LEU A 192 -9.03 -12.68 5.65
CA LEU A 192 -9.23 -12.26 4.27
C LEU A 192 -8.04 -12.76 3.43
N PRO A 193 -8.22 -13.76 2.54
CA PRO A 193 -7.10 -14.31 1.80
C PRO A 193 -6.77 -13.36 0.65
N ILE A 194 -5.65 -12.63 0.77
CA ILE A 194 -5.12 -11.87 -0.38
C ILE A 194 -4.23 -12.81 -1.17
N GLN A 195 -4.77 -13.25 -2.30
CA GLN A 195 -4.06 -14.08 -3.27
C GLN A 195 -3.13 -13.19 -4.07
N ILE A 196 -1.83 -13.42 -3.91
CA ILE A 196 -0.79 -12.79 -4.72
C ILE A 196 -0.35 -13.81 -5.77
N SER A 197 -0.34 -13.39 -7.03
CA SER A 197 0.08 -14.23 -8.16
C SER A 197 1.04 -13.51 -9.07
N ARG A 198 1.78 -14.29 -9.87
CA ARG A 198 2.91 -13.81 -10.70
C ARG A 198 4.00 -13.14 -9.87
N LEU A 199 4.16 -13.63 -8.63
CA LEU A 199 5.22 -13.23 -7.74
C LEU A 199 6.48 -14.05 -8.03
N HIS A 200 7.64 -13.39 -8.02
CA HIS A 200 8.92 -14.05 -8.14
C HIS A 200 9.12 -15.04 -6.98
N PRO A 201 9.54 -16.30 -7.21
CA PRO A 201 9.55 -17.34 -6.17
C PRO A 201 10.36 -17.01 -4.90
N ARG A 202 11.41 -16.20 -5.03
CA ARG A 202 12.23 -15.77 -3.87
C ARG A 202 11.52 -14.75 -2.96
N LEU A 203 10.44 -14.12 -3.42
CA LEU A 203 9.78 -13.01 -2.72
C LEU A 203 8.70 -13.42 -1.73
N ALA A 204 8.15 -14.62 -1.86
CA ALA A 204 7.10 -15.11 -0.97
C ALA A 204 7.50 -14.97 0.51
N ARG A 205 8.76 -15.31 0.83
CA ARG A 205 9.32 -15.26 2.19
C ARG A 205 9.56 -13.85 2.73
N LEU A 206 9.60 -12.84 1.86
CA LEU A 206 9.82 -11.43 2.24
C LEU A 206 8.51 -10.67 2.39
N ILE A 207 7.58 -10.84 1.44
CA ILE A 207 6.33 -10.08 1.39
C ILE A 207 5.32 -10.59 2.43
N MET A 208 5.12 -11.90 2.51
CA MET A 208 4.04 -12.48 3.32
C MET A 208 4.16 -12.16 4.81
N PRO A 209 5.34 -12.26 5.46
CA PRO A 209 5.47 -11.91 6.88
C PRO A 209 5.18 -10.43 7.15
N THR A 210 5.57 -9.54 6.25
CA THR A 210 5.38 -8.08 6.39
C THR A 210 3.90 -7.72 6.31
N TRP A 211 3.17 -8.31 5.34
CA TRP A 211 1.72 -8.11 5.21
C TRP A 211 0.96 -8.73 6.40
N LYS A 212 1.39 -9.91 6.89
CA LYS A 212 0.82 -10.54 8.09
C LYS A 212 0.99 -9.69 9.34
N LYS A 213 2.16 -9.06 9.54
CA LYS A 213 2.40 -8.13 10.66
C LYS A 213 1.40 -6.98 10.66
N ASP A 214 1.00 -6.53 9.48
CA ASP A 214 0.05 -5.45 9.24
C ASP A 214 -1.43 -5.90 9.26
N GLY A 215 -1.71 -7.15 9.61
CA GLY A 215 -3.07 -7.69 9.75
C GLY A 215 -3.67 -8.25 8.45
N LEU A 216 -2.88 -8.38 7.38
CA LEU A 216 -3.32 -8.95 6.11
C LEU A 216 -2.85 -10.40 5.97
N THR A 217 -3.76 -11.32 5.65
CA THR A 217 -3.38 -12.71 5.37
C THR A 217 -3.06 -12.86 3.89
N ALA A 218 -1.81 -12.52 3.54
CA ALA A 218 -1.28 -12.75 2.19
C ALA A 218 -0.94 -14.23 2.00
N MET A 219 -1.36 -14.78 0.86
CA MET A 219 -1.08 -16.16 0.47
C MET A 219 -0.49 -16.21 -0.93
N GLU A 220 0.47 -17.10 -1.14
CA GLU A 220 0.90 -17.44 -2.50
C GLU A 220 -0.23 -18.18 -3.17
N ALA A 221 -0.75 -17.64 -4.26
CA ALA A 221 -1.75 -18.33 -5.04
C ALA A 221 -1.11 -18.88 -6.31
N VAL A 222 -1.27 -20.20 -6.51
CA VAL A 222 -1.10 -20.83 -7.82
C VAL A 222 -2.42 -20.65 -8.59
N GLY A 223 -2.74 -19.41 -8.91
CA GLY A 223 -3.98 -18.98 -9.57
C GLY A 223 -3.85 -17.49 -9.91
N GLY A 224 -4.31 -17.06 -11.09
CA GLY A 224 -3.98 -15.72 -11.61
C GLY A 224 -5.19 -15.00 -12.20
N THR A 225 -4.95 -13.99 -13.05
CA THR A 225 -6.01 -13.50 -13.94
C THR A 225 -6.38 -14.62 -14.92
N SER A 226 -7.66 -14.99 -14.97
CA SER A 226 -8.09 -16.05 -15.90
C SER A 226 -7.79 -15.66 -17.35
N ARG A 227 -7.17 -16.57 -18.10
CA ARG A 227 -7.02 -16.42 -19.57
C ARG A 227 -8.33 -16.71 -20.30
N LYS A 228 -9.29 -17.37 -19.66
CA LYS A 228 -10.63 -17.60 -20.20
C LYS A 228 -11.58 -16.56 -19.64
N THR A 229 -12.36 -15.93 -20.50
CA THR A 229 -13.48 -15.10 -20.05
C THR A 229 -14.55 -16.00 -19.45
N PHE A 230 -14.71 -15.95 -18.13
CA PHE A 230 -15.91 -16.45 -17.46
C PHE A 230 -16.82 -15.26 -17.13
N ARG A 231 -18.11 -15.54 -16.97
CA ARG A 231 -19.06 -14.61 -16.37
C ARG A 231 -19.66 -15.29 -15.15
N ALA A 232 -19.46 -14.70 -13.98
CA ALA A 232 -20.16 -15.08 -12.77
C ALA A 232 -21.20 -14.00 -12.46
N GLU A 233 -22.48 -14.33 -12.57
CA GLU A 233 -23.52 -13.39 -12.16
C GLU A 233 -23.41 -13.15 -10.66
N LEU A 234 -23.23 -11.89 -10.25
CA LEU A 234 -23.11 -11.52 -8.84
C LEU A 234 -24.48 -11.63 -8.16
N VAL A 235 -24.85 -12.82 -7.72
CA VAL A 235 -26.04 -13.11 -6.90
C VAL A 235 -25.61 -13.66 -5.54
N PRO A 236 -26.48 -13.66 -4.52
CA PRO A 236 -26.18 -14.26 -3.21
C PRO A 236 -25.59 -15.68 -3.34
N GLY A 237 -24.40 -15.90 -2.79
CA GLY A 237 -23.62 -17.15 -2.87
C GLY A 237 -22.55 -17.17 -3.96
N ALA A 238 -22.55 -16.22 -4.90
CA ALA A 238 -21.52 -16.11 -5.94
C ALA A 238 -20.17 -15.65 -5.35
N ALA A 239 -19.07 -16.15 -5.93
CA ALA A 239 -17.74 -15.69 -5.56
C ALA A 239 -17.46 -14.30 -6.14
N ALA A 240 -16.91 -13.43 -5.31
CA ALA A 240 -16.57 -12.04 -5.65
C ALA A 240 -15.17 -11.71 -5.16
N ALA A 241 -14.52 -10.72 -5.80
CA ALA A 241 -13.17 -10.30 -5.45
C ALA A 241 -13.05 -8.79 -5.33
N GLY A 242 -12.29 -8.34 -4.32
CA GLY A 242 -11.72 -6.99 -4.26
C GLY A 242 -10.34 -7.00 -4.91
N VAL A 243 -10.14 -6.18 -5.94
CA VAL A 243 -8.91 -6.15 -6.74
C VAL A 243 -7.98 -5.05 -6.23
N LEU A 244 -6.82 -5.42 -5.66
CA LEU A 244 -5.80 -4.46 -5.22
C LEU A 244 -4.76 -4.22 -6.31
N ALA A 245 -4.43 -5.24 -7.09
CA ALA A 245 -3.57 -5.15 -8.27
C ALA A 245 -3.99 -6.15 -9.35
N ARG A 246 -3.78 -5.82 -10.63
CA ARG A 246 -4.02 -6.71 -11.77
C ARG A 246 -3.04 -6.42 -12.91
N GLY A 247 -2.51 -7.48 -13.53
CA GLY A 247 -1.58 -7.39 -14.66
C GLY A 247 -0.45 -8.40 -14.51
N ASP A 248 0.78 -7.98 -14.79
CA ASP A 248 1.99 -8.76 -14.57
C ASP A 248 2.33 -8.97 -13.08
N PHE A 249 1.73 -8.17 -12.20
CA PHE A 249 1.58 -8.41 -10.77
C PHE A 249 0.09 -8.37 -10.42
N SER A 250 -0.38 -9.30 -9.60
CA SER A 250 -1.80 -9.37 -9.22
C SER A 250 -1.94 -9.67 -7.74
N ALA A 251 -2.80 -8.91 -7.07
CA ALA A 251 -3.13 -9.06 -5.65
C ALA A 251 -4.65 -8.87 -5.48
N THR A 252 -5.34 -9.93 -5.06
CA THR A 252 -6.81 -9.94 -5.04
C THR A 252 -7.33 -10.66 -3.81
N ALA A 253 -8.29 -10.04 -3.13
CA ALA A 253 -9.00 -10.64 -2.01
C ALA A 253 -10.28 -11.31 -2.50
N THR A 254 -10.46 -12.60 -2.27
CA THR A 254 -11.66 -13.34 -2.70
C THR A 254 -12.57 -13.67 -1.53
N GLY A 255 -13.88 -13.50 -1.73
CA GLY A 255 -14.94 -13.86 -0.79
C GLY A 255 -16.23 -14.21 -1.53
N THR A 256 -17.35 -14.13 -0.83
CA THR A 256 -18.69 -14.47 -1.34
C THR A 256 -19.64 -13.27 -1.20
N LEU A 257 -20.53 -13.11 -2.18
CA LEU A 257 -21.63 -12.16 -2.13
C LEU A 257 -22.72 -12.67 -1.17
N THR A 258 -23.09 -11.88 -0.18
CA THR A 258 -24.16 -12.24 0.77
C THR A 258 -25.53 -11.82 0.26
N TRP A 259 -25.62 -10.58 -0.22
CA TRP A 259 -26.89 -9.95 -0.51
C TRP A 259 -26.76 -9.01 -1.70
N ARG A 260 -27.84 -8.90 -2.47
CA ARG A 260 -27.96 -7.96 -3.58
C ARG A 260 -29.39 -7.45 -3.70
N ASP A 261 -29.52 -6.16 -3.93
CA ASP A 261 -30.76 -5.49 -4.32
C ASP A 261 -30.45 -4.48 -5.42
N GLY A 262 -30.95 -4.77 -6.61
CA GLY A 262 -30.55 -4.06 -7.83
C GLY A 262 -29.03 -4.04 -8.02
N ASP A 263 -28.44 -2.84 -7.93
CA ASP A 263 -26.99 -2.63 -8.08
C ASP A 263 -26.25 -2.65 -6.75
N GLN A 264 -26.92 -2.59 -5.60
CA GLN A 264 -26.27 -2.60 -4.29
C GLN A 264 -25.93 -4.02 -3.85
N VAL A 265 -24.76 -4.20 -3.25
CA VAL A 265 -24.29 -5.51 -2.77
C VAL A 265 -23.67 -5.44 -1.38
N LEU A 266 -23.75 -6.56 -0.65
CA LEU A 266 -23.00 -6.84 0.57
C LEU A 266 -22.19 -8.13 0.39
N ALA A 267 -20.96 -8.16 0.87
CA ALA A 267 -20.04 -9.28 0.74
C ALA A 267 -19.14 -9.47 1.98
N PHE A 268 -18.42 -10.59 2.01
CA PHE A 268 -17.42 -10.99 3.01
C PHE A 268 -17.93 -11.24 4.43
N GLY A 269 -19.00 -10.59 4.91
CA GLY A 269 -19.52 -10.79 6.26
C GLY A 269 -18.58 -10.34 7.39
N HIS A 270 -17.43 -9.75 7.05
CA HIS A 270 -16.41 -9.19 7.93
C HIS A 270 -15.63 -8.11 7.15
N PRO A 271 -14.78 -7.29 7.80
CA PRO A 271 -14.06 -6.22 7.12
C PRO A 271 -12.88 -6.75 6.30
N PHE A 272 -12.38 -5.94 5.35
CA PHE A 272 -11.01 -6.07 4.87
C PHE A 272 -10.04 -5.68 5.98
N THR A 273 -10.09 -4.41 6.39
CA THR A 273 -9.32 -3.86 7.52
C THR A 273 -10.09 -2.75 8.26
N GLY A 274 -11.38 -2.62 7.99
CA GLY A 274 -12.27 -1.62 8.58
C GLY A 274 -11.90 -0.21 8.13
N LEU A 275 -11.60 -0.01 6.84
CA LEU A 275 -11.14 1.27 6.30
C LEU A 275 -12.22 2.37 6.30
N GLY A 276 -13.49 2.00 6.46
CA GLY A 276 -14.60 2.92 6.28
C GLY A 276 -14.87 3.11 4.79
N LYS A 277 -14.86 4.36 4.30
CA LYS A 277 -15.09 4.62 2.87
C LYS A 277 -13.89 4.16 2.05
N VAL A 278 -14.14 3.36 1.03
CA VAL A 278 -13.13 2.78 0.14
C VAL A 278 -13.53 2.95 -1.31
N ASN A 279 -12.56 2.78 -2.21
CA ASN A 279 -12.78 2.81 -3.66
C ASN A 279 -12.09 1.64 -4.37
N ILE A 280 -12.40 0.41 -3.93
CA ILE A 280 -11.72 -0.81 -4.39
C ILE A 280 -12.52 -1.46 -5.53
N PRO A 281 -11.90 -1.85 -6.65
CA PRO A 281 -12.63 -2.53 -7.72
C PRO A 281 -13.26 -3.85 -7.28
N LEU A 282 -14.57 -4.00 -7.57
CA LEU A 282 -15.32 -5.24 -7.39
C LEU A 282 -15.29 -6.05 -8.68
N ALA A 283 -14.81 -7.29 -8.59
CA ALA A 283 -14.71 -8.21 -9.71
C ALA A 283 -15.44 -9.53 -9.45
N GLU A 284 -15.82 -10.18 -10.55
CA GLU A 284 -16.27 -11.58 -10.56
C GLU A 284 -15.10 -12.51 -10.20
N SER A 285 -15.39 -13.65 -9.58
CA SER A 285 -14.38 -14.64 -9.20
C SER A 285 -14.81 -16.06 -9.59
N GLU A 286 -13.86 -16.86 -10.05
CA GLU A 286 -14.02 -18.28 -10.37
C GLU A 286 -13.18 -19.07 -9.38
N ILE A 287 -13.77 -20.05 -8.70
CA ILE A 287 -13.05 -20.87 -7.74
C ILE A 287 -12.41 -22.05 -8.48
N ILE A 288 -11.09 -22.17 -8.43
CA ILE A 288 -10.37 -23.30 -9.02
C ILE A 288 -10.59 -24.54 -8.15
N ALA A 289 -10.35 -24.40 -6.84
CA ALA A 289 -10.50 -25.44 -5.85
C ALA A 289 -10.54 -24.84 -4.43
N VAL A 290 -11.04 -25.63 -3.48
CA VAL A 290 -10.82 -25.39 -2.06
C VAL A 290 -9.60 -26.18 -1.61
N VAL A 291 -8.62 -25.47 -1.04
CA VAL A 291 -7.40 -26.07 -0.49
C VAL A 291 -7.61 -26.31 0.99
N SER A 292 -7.65 -27.58 1.37
CA SER A 292 -7.74 -27.99 2.78
C SER A 292 -6.35 -27.93 3.42
N SER A 293 -6.21 -27.20 4.51
CA SER A 293 -4.97 -27.02 5.26
C SER A 293 -5.22 -27.02 6.75
N TYR A 294 -4.27 -27.58 7.51
CA TYR A 294 -4.31 -27.59 8.98
C TYR A 294 -4.16 -26.19 9.56
N GLU A 295 -3.35 -25.32 8.93
CA GLU A 295 -3.15 -23.95 9.38
C GLU A 295 -4.40 -23.10 9.07
N HIS A 296 -4.67 -22.88 7.77
CA HIS A 296 -5.88 -22.21 7.30
C HIS A 296 -6.29 -22.78 5.94
N SER A 297 -7.50 -23.35 5.85
CA SER A 297 -8.08 -23.73 4.55
C SER A 297 -8.54 -22.48 3.78
N PHE A 298 -8.46 -22.49 2.45
CA PHE A 298 -8.80 -21.33 1.63
C PHE A 298 -9.31 -21.72 0.24
N LYS A 299 -10.08 -20.82 -0.39
CA LYS A 299 -10.44 -20.93 -1.80
C LYS A 299 -9.33 -20.35 -2.68
N MET A 300 -8.85 -21.15 -3.61
CA MET A 300 -7.95 -20.71 -4.68
C MET A 300 -8.80 -20.27 -5.87
N SER A 301 -8.59 -19.07 -6.39
CA SER A 301 -9.49 -18.47 -7.38
C SER A 301 -8.76 -17.76 -8.52
N ASN A 302 -9.47 -17.64 -9.64
CA ASN A 302 -9.13 -16.70 -10.69
C ASN A 302 -9.98 -15.44 -10.54
N THR A 303 -9.38 -14.29 -10.80
CA THR A 303 -10.12 -13.02 -10.88
C THR A 303 -10.59 -12.74 -12.31
N GLY A 304 -11.87 -12.40 -12.43
CA GLY A 304 -12.58 -12.11 -13.67
C GLY A 304 -12.61 -10.62 -14.01
N GLN A 305 -13.70 -10.16 -14.62
CA GLN A 305 -13.88 -8.76 -14.99
C GLN A 305 -14.25 -7.91 -13.77
N ILE A 306 -13.75 -6.67 -13.75
CA ILE A 306 -14.23 -5.65 -12.83
C ILE A 306 -15.62 -5.24 -13.29
N VAL A 307 -16.60 -5.39 -12.41
CA VAL A 307 -18.03 -5.16 -12.66
C VAL A 307 -18.62 -4.08 -11.77
N GLY A 308 -17.86 -3.56 -10.81
CA GLY A 308 -18.33 -2.49 -9.94
C GLY A 308 -17.25 -1.96 -8.99
N THR A 309 -17.71 -1.41 -7.88
CA THR A 309 -16.88 -0.77 -6.85
C THR A 309 -17.32 -1.22 -5.45
N LEU A 310 -16.39 -1.61 -4.60
CA LEU A 310 -16.58 -1.70 -3.14
C LEU A 310 -16.45 -0.29 -2.56
N THR A 311 -17.45 0.15 -1.78
CA THR A 311 -17.61 1.55 -1.35
C THR A 311 -17.46 1.76 0.16
N ASP A 312 -17.78 0.74 0.95
CA ASP A 312 -17.63 0.78 2.40
C ASP A 312 -17.07 -0.54 2.93
N ASP A 313 -15.98 -0.45 3.68
CA ASP A 313 -15.36 -1.54 4.43
C ASP A 313 -15.62 -1.29 5.93
N ARG A 314 -16.64 -1.97 6.47
CA ARG A 314 -17.06 -1.87 7.87
C ARG A 314 -16.91 -3.22 8.55
N ILE A 315 -16.97 -3.19 9.87
CA ILE A 315 -16.68 -4.37 10.67
C ILE A 315 -17.70 -5.50 10.43
N SER A 316 -18.97 -5.18 10.17
CA SER A 316 -19.98 -6.22 9.90
C SER A 316 -20.00 -6.69 8.45
N ALA A 317 -19.54 -5.90 7.48
CA ALA A 317 -19.60 -6.25 6.06
C ALA A 317 -18.81 -5.28 5.19
N VAL A 318 -18.54 -5.72 3.96
CA VAL A 318 -18.13 -4.84 2.86
C VAL A 318 -19.34 -4.59 1.96
N ALA A 319 -19.68 -3.32 1.76
CA ALA A 319 -20.71 -2.89 0.82
C ALA A 319 -20.10 -2.40 -0.49
N GLY A 320 -20.88 -2.51 -1.57
CA GLY A 320 -20.48 -2.02 -2.87
C GLY A 320 -21.64 -1.82 -3.83
N LYS A 321 -21.30 -1.41 -5.06
CA LYS A 321 -22.24 -1.26 -6.16
C LYS A 321 -21.71 -1.92 -7.43
N VAL A 322 -22.56 -2.68 -8.11
CA VAL A 322 -22.36 -3.12 -9.49
C VAL A 322 -22.60 -1.94 -10.43
N GLY A 323 -21.82 -1.83 -11.51
CA GLY A 323 -21.93 -0.76 -12.49
C GLY A 323 -20.67 0.13 -12.54
N PRO A 324 -20.69 1.35 -11.98
CA PRO A 324 -19.54 2.24 -12.01
C PRO A 324 -18.28 1.55 -11.45
N LYS A 325 -17.19 1.64 -12.20
CA LYS A 325 -15.90 1.02 -11.85
C LYS A 325 -14.96 2.11 -11.34
N PRO A 326 -14.17 1.84 -10.30
CA PRO A 326 -13.22 2.83 -9.82
C PRO A 326 -12.04 2.90 -10.79
N ARG A 327 -11.40 4.07 -10.84
CA ARG A 327 -10.12 4.20 -11.55
C ARG A 327 -9.05 3.40 -10.82
N MET A 328 -8.23 2.68 -11.58
CA MET A 328 -6.98 2.10 -11.11
C MET A 328 -5.81 2.93 -11.63
N ILE A 329 -4.70 2.96 -10.89
CA ILE A 329 -3.47 3.65 -11.29
C ILE A 329 -2.65 2.70 -12.15
N PRO A 330 -2.39 3.00 -13.43
CA PRO A 330 -1.52 2.19 -14.28
C PRO A 330 -0.05 2.39 -13.90
N LEU A 331 0.70 1.30 -13.93
CA LEU A 331 2.14 1.25 -13.72
C LEU A 331 2.81 0.58 -14.92
N SER A 332 3.78 1.28 -15.51
CA SER A 332 4.64 0.74 -16.56
C SER A 332 6.06 0.65 -16.05
N MET A 333 6.63 -0.56 -16.03
CA MET A 333 8.01 -0.79 -15.62
C MET A 333 8.79 -1.41 -16.77
N LYS A 334 9.90 -0.80 -17.15
CA LYS A 334 10.75 -1.27 -18.25
C LYS A 334 12.14 -1.55 -17.74
N VAL A 335 12.71 -2.69 -18.10
CA VAL A 335 14.11 -3.01 -17.85
C VAL A 335 14.86 -3.13 -19.16
N LYS A 336 15.94 -2.36 -19.29
CA LYS A 336 16.89 -2.41 -20.39
C LYS A 336 18.18 -3.11 -19.93
N TYR A 337 18.42 -4.28 -20.49
CA TYR A 337 19.69 -5.00 -20.39
C TYR A 337 20.58 -4.66 -21.59
N PRO A 338 21.88 -5.00 -21.57
CA PRO A 338 22.76 -4.78 -22.73
C PRO A 338 22.28 -5.47 -24.02
N THR A 339 21.59 -6.60 -23.90
CA THR A 339 21.20 -7.46 -25.05
C THR A 339 19.71 -7.57 -25.27
N ALA A 340 18.88 -6.99 -24.40
CA ALA A 340 17.43 -7.20 -24.43
C ALA A 340 16.68 -6.14 -23.61
N GLU A 341 15.40 -5.99 -23.89
CA GLU A 341 14.49 -5.15 -23.11
C GLU A 341 13.27 -5.98 -22.71
N LYS A 342 12.72 -5.72 -21.52
CA LYS A 342 11.49 -6.35 -21.04
C LYS A 342 10.61 -5.30 -20.38
N GLU A 343 9.30 -5.43 -20.61
CA GLU A 343 8.30 -4.56 -20.00
C GLU A 343 7.41 -5.36 -19.05
N PHE A 344 6.93 -4.68 -18.02
CA PHE A 344 6.02 -5.16 -17.01
C PHE A 344 4.93 -4.12 -16.83
N HIS A 345 3.68 -4.55 -16.89
CA HIS A 345 2.53 -3.64 -16.80
C HIS A 345 1.52 -4.19 -15.80
N PHE A 346 1.11 -3.36 -14.84
CA PHE A 346 0.01 -3.68 -13.94
C PHE A 346 -0.72 -2.41 -13.51
N GLU A 347 -1.94 -2.57 -13.05
CA GLU A 347 -2.74 -1.50 -12.46
C GLU A 347 -2.93 -1.77 -10.97
N MET A 348 -2.91 -0.73 -10.15
CA MET A 348 -3.17 -0.82 -8.70
C MET A 348 -4.42 -0.03 -8.29
N ALA A 349 -5.11 -0.50 -7.27
CA ALA A 349 -6.22 0.25 -6.66
C ALA A 349 -5.70 1.53 -6.01
N ASP A 350 -6.38 2.66 -6.25
CA ASP A 350 -6.08 3.96 -5.68
C ASP A 350 -6.66 4.07 -4.26
N GLU A 351 -6.05 3.33 -3.32
CA GLU A 351 -6.52 3.22 -1.94
C GLU A 351 -5.39 3.47 -0.94
N LYS A 352 -5.59 4.38 0.01
CA LYS A 352 -4.53 4.94 0.88
C LYS A 352 -3.77 3.88 1.68
N MET A 353 -4.47 2.82 2.09
CA MET A 353 -3.86 1.75 2.87
C MET A 353 -3.09 0.75 1.98
N PHE A 354 -3.57 0.49 0.77
CA PHE A 354 -3.06 -0.61 -0.06
C PHE A 354 -2.09 -0.15 -1.15
N ALA A 355 -2.29 1.02 -1.74
CA ALA A 355 -1.49 1.50 -2.87
C ALA A 355 0.01 1.52 -2.58
N PRO A 356 0.52 2.03 -1.43
CA PRO A 356 1.96 1.99 -1.17
C PRO A 356 2.53 0.57 -1.07
N ARG A 357 1.81 -0.36 -0.44
CA ARG A 357 2.25 -1.77 -0.30
C ARG A 357 2.22 -2.51 -1.63
N VAL A 358 1.19 -2.27 -2.43
CA VAL A 358 1.05 -2.86 -3.77
C VAL A 358 2.15 -2.34 -4.68
N PHE A 359 2.44 -1.04 -4.61
CA PHE A 359 3.52 -0.42 -5.35
C PHE A 359 4.88 -1.04 -4.96
N GLU A 360 5.20 -1.06 -3.67
CA GLU A 360 6.44 -1.63 -3.14
C GLU A 360 6.60 -3.11 -3.55
N ALA A 361 5.55 -3.92 -3.37
CA ALA A 361 5.55 -5.33 -3.79
C ALA A 361 5.75 -5.50 -5.30
N GLY A 362 5.14 -4.62 -6.11
CA GLY A 362 5.28 -4.62 -7.57
C GLY A 362 6.70 -4.24 -8.03
N VAL A 363 7.30 -3.19 -7.45
CA VAL A 363 8.69 -2.80 -7.70
C VAL A 363 9.65 -3.90 -7.26
N LEU A 364 9.42 -4.48 -6.08
CA LEU A 364 10.21 -5.60 -5.58
C LEU A 364 10.15 -6.80 -6.53
N ASN A 365 8.96 -7.13 -7.04
CA ASN A 365 8.76 -8.20 -8.03
C ASN A 365 9.51 -7.92 -9.34
N PHE A 366 9.42 -6.70 -9.83
CA PHE A 366 10.14 -6.25 -11.02
C PHE A 366 11.66 -6.35 -10.84
N LEU A 367 12.20 -5.82 -9.74
CA LEU A 367 13.64 -5.84 -9.45
C LEU A 367 14.18 -7.25 -9.19
N ALA A 368 13.37 -8.14 -8.60
CA ALA A 368 13.75 -9.55 -8.42
C ALA A 368 14.01 -10.25 -9.76
N GLU A 369 13.19 -9.97 -10.78
CA GLU A 369 13.45 -10.46 -12.13
C GLU A 369 14.75 -9.85 -12.70
N VAL A 370 14.96 -8.54 -12.50
CA VAL A 370 16.20 -7.87 -12.95
C VAL A 370 17.42 -8.60 -12.41
N MET A 371 17.44 -8.82 -11.09
CA MET A 371 18.53 -9.50 -10.39
C MET A 371 18.72 -10.94 -10.84
N GLU A 372 17.64 -11.72 -11.04
CA GLU A 372 17.75 -13.12 -11.49
C GLU A 372 18.47 -13.24 -12.84
N ARG A 373 18.30 -12.24 -13.70
CA ARG A 373 18.93 -12.23 -15.03
C ARG A 373 20.31 -11.57 -15.05
N SER A 374 20.57 -10.61 -14.19
CA SER A 374 21.82 -9.84 -14.18
C SER A 374 22.89 -10.40 -13.24
N GLY A 375 22.51 -11.08 -12.16
CA GLY A 375 23.42 -11.35 -11.05
C GLY A 375 23.92 -10.05 -10.42
N ASP A 376 25.21 -10.00 -10.09
CA ASP A 376 25.92 -8.81 -9.60
C ASP A 376 25.89 -7.71 -10.67
N ALA A 377 25.19 -6.61 -10.39
CA ALA A 377 25.01 -5.53 -11.36
C ALA A 377 24.87 -4.17 -10.69
N THR A 378 25.14 -3.13 -11.46
CA THR A 378 24.75 -1.76 -11.15
C THR A 378 23.47 -1.43 -11.93
N VAL A 379 22.40 -1.09 -11.22
CA VAL A 379 21.10 -0.76 -11.79
C VAL A 379 20.82 0.72 -11.58
N ARG A 380 20.59 1.44 -12.69
CA ARG A 380 20.09 2.81 -12.67
C ARG A 380 18.57 2.77 -12.82
N LEU A 381 17.86 3.14 -11.75
CA LEU A 381 16.42 3.26 -11.74
C LEU A 381 16.03 4.73 -11.91
N THR A 382 15.22 4.98 -12.93
CA THR A 382 14.59 6.29 -13.18
C THR A 382 13.09 6.11 -13.21
N GLY A 383 12.33 7.06 -12.70
CA GLY A 383 10.89 6.96 -12.72
C GLY A 383 10.19 8.30 -12.63
N THR A 384 8.91 8.30 -12.96
CA THR A 384 8.05 9.48 -12.91
C THR A 384 6.67 9.08 -12.42
N ILE A 385 6.23 9.72 -11.35
CA ILE A 385 4.88 9.61 -10.80
C ILE A 385 4.11 10.82 -11.32
N HIS A 386 3.16 10.56 -12.22
CA HIS A 386 2.32 11.60 -12.80
C HIS A 386 1.17 11.92 -11.85
N LEU A 387 1.06 13.20 -11.48
CA LEU A 387 0.04 13.71 -10.58
C LEU A 387 -0.92 14.60 -11.37
N LYS A 388 -2.22 14.46 -11.12
CA LYS A 388 -3.20 15.37 -11.68
C LYS A 388 -3.07 16.75 -11.03
N ASP A 389 -3.09 17.80 -11.84
CA ASP A 389 -3.07 19.21 -11.40
C ASP A 389 -1.83 19.62 -10.57
N HIS A 390 -0.77 18.80 -10.57
CA HIS A 390 0.48 19.03 -9.85
C HIS A 390 1.70 18.64 -10.71
N PRO A 391 2.89 19.20 -10.45
CA PRO A 391 4.13 18.73 -11.07
C PRO A 391 4.41 17.25 -10.74
N PRO A 392 5.08 16.50 -11.64
CA PRO A 392 5.39 15.11 -11.38
C PRO A 392 6.46 14.95 -10.29
N VAL A 393 6.41 13.81 -9.60
CA VAL A 393 7.50 13.37 -8.71
C VAL A 393 8.44 12.47 -9.51
N THR A 394 9.74 12.70 -9.42
CA THR A 394 10.79 12.03 -10.16
C THR A 394 11.57 11.11 -9.24
N LEU A 395 11.88 9.92 -9.75
CA LEU A 395 12.67 8.90 -9.07
C LEU A 395 14.00 8.79 -9.80
N LYS A 396 15.12 8.89 -9.07
CA LYS A 396 16.46 8.70 -9.61
C LYS A 396 17.29 7.97 -8.58
N ARG A 397 17.61 6.70 -8.85
CA ARG A 397 18.40 5.84 -7.97
C ARG A 397 19.48 5.13 -8.77
N LEU A 398 20.61 4.95 -8.11
CA LEU A 398 21.64 4.04 -8.57
C LEU A 398 21.86 3.05 -7.43
N VAL A 399 21.75 1.78 -7.73
CA VAL A 399 22.03 0.71 -6.78
C VAL A 399 23.07 -0.23 -7.39
N SER A 400 23.97 -0.73 -6.56
CA SER A 400 24.85 -1.82 -6.96
C SER A 400 24.88 -2.81 -5.81
N GLY A 401 24.58 -4.07 -6.08
CA GLY A 401 24.64 -5.10 -5.04
C GLY A 401 24.99 -6.47 -5.60
N GLU A 402 25.63 -7.25 -4.74
CA GLU A 402 25.77 -8.70 -4.85
C GLU A 402 24.68 -9.23 -3.87
N ASP A 403 23.77 -10.10 -4.32
CA ASP A 403 22.62 -10.68 -3.56
C ASP A 403 21.27 -9.94 -3.55
N PHE A 404 20.27 -10.54 -2.91
CA PHE A 404 18.88 -10.05 -2.88
C PHE A 404 18.68 -8.79 -2.01
N ALA A 405 19.62 -8.47 -1.11
CA ALA A 405 19.42 -7.40 -0.13
C ALA A 405 19.21 -6.03 -0.80
N TRP A 406 19.99 -5.71 -1.84
CA TRP A 406 19.86 -4.45 -2.55
C TRP A 406 18.51 -4.29 -3.28
N VAL A 407 17.90 -5.40 -3.69
CA VAL A 407 16.56 -5.41 -4.31
C VAL A 407 15.50 -4.97 -3.30
N ALA A 408 15.59 -5.47 -2.07
CA ALA A 408 14.69 -5.09 -0.99
C ALA A 408 14.88 -3.63 -0.58
N ASP A 409 16.13 -3.19 -0.39
CA ASP A 409 16.44 -1.81 0.01
C ASP A 409 16.00 -0.80 -1.06
N LEU A 410 16.24 -1.07 -2.34
CA LEU A 410 15.81 -0.19 -3.43
C LEU A 410 14.28 -0.14 -3.56
N ALA A 411 13.59 -1.26 -3.37
CA ALA A 411 12.13 -1.29 -3.40
C ALA A 411 11.52 -0.46 -2.26
N ALA A 412 12.06 -0.61 -1.04
CA ALA A 412 11.65 0.16 0.13
C ALA A 412 11.90 1.67 -0.09
N ASP A 413 13.09 2.04 -0.57
CA ASP A 413 13.47 3.44 -0.82
C ASP A 413 12.62 4.11 -1.90
N THR A 414 12.14 3.36 -2.90
CA THR A 414 11.20 3.88 -3.92
C THR A 414 9.77 3.96 -3.37
N GLY A 415 9.44 3.16 -2.36
CA GLY A 415 8.14 3.17 -1.68
C GLY A 415 7.91 4.44 -0.85
N ASP A 416 8.98 5.11 -0.41
CA ASP A 416 8.90 6.32 0.42
C ASP A 416 8.18 7.48 -0.27
N GLU A 417 8.37 7.69 -1.58
CA GLU A 417 7.66 8.72 -2.32
C GLU A 417 6.14 8.45 -2.35
N ILE A 418 5.75 7.21 -2.62
CA ILE A 418 4.34 6.82 -2.65
C ILE A 418 3.73 6.92 -1.24
N ASN A 419 4.46 6.50 -0.22
CA ASN A 419 4.04 6.67 1.18
C ASN A 419 3.83 8.14 1.52
N ALA A 420 4.75 9.04 1.15
CA ALA A 420 4.60 10.46 1.41
C ALA A 420 3.38 11.07 0.70
N LEU A 421 3.12 10.69 -0.55
CA LEU A 421 1.96 11.15 -1.31
C LEU A 421 0.62 10.67 -0.71
N TYR A 422 0.55 9.48 -0.12
CA TYR A 422 -0.69 8.96 0.48
C TYR A 422 -0.88 9.31 1.96
N LEU A 423 0.22 9.41 2.72
CA LEU A 423 0.18 9.57 4.17
C LEU A 423 0.30 11.02 4.65
N ASN A 424 0.51 11.99 3.75
CA ASN A 424 0.47 13.41 4.12
C ASN A 424 -0.94 13.88 4.54
N ASP A 425 -0.96 14.99 5.28
CA ASP A 425 -2.18 15.66 5.78
C ASP A 425 -2.50 16.96 5.01
N LEU A 426 -1.83 17.22 3.89
CA LEU A 426 -1.94 18.48 3.14
C LEU A 426 -3.01 18.42 2.05
N VAL A 427 -2.90 17.41 1.18
CA VAL A 427 -3.78 17.23 0.03
C VAL A 427 -3.91 15.75 -0.30
N LYS A 428 -5.09 15.36 -0.79
CA LYS A 428 -5.27 14.06 -1.42
C LYS A 428 -4.76 14.13 -2.85
N PHE A 429 -3.52 13.71 -3.09
CA PHE A 429 -2.98 13.60 -4.43
C PHE A 429 -3.75 12.58 -5.27
N GLN A 430 -3.97 12.93 -6.53
CA GLN A 430 -4.55 12.04 -7.52
C GLN A 430 -3.45 11.57 -8.47
N ILE A 431 -2.87 10.40 -8.21
CA ILE A 431 -1.87 9.79 -9.10
C ILE A 431 -2.57 9.33 -10.39
N GLU A 432 -2.04 9.69 -11.55
CA GLU A 432 -2.59 9.34 -12.86
C GLU A 432 -1.91 8.12 -13.48
N SER A 433 -0.59 8.01 -13.31
CA SER A 433 0.22 6.89 -13.78
C SER A 433 1.58 6.90 -13.09
N ILE A 434 2.28 5.76 -13.12
CA ILE A 434 3.65 5.64 -12.64
C ILE A 434 4.49 4.92 -13.68
N ASP A 435 5.54 5.57 -14.15
CA ASP A 435 6.50 5.00 -15.09
C ASP A 435 7.83 4.76 -14.38
N VAL A 436 8.38 3.56 -14.51
CA VAL A 436 9.68 3.17 -13.94
C VAL A 436 10.53 2.53 -15.03
N LYS A 437 11.80 2.90 -15.09
CA LYS A 437 12.79 2.35 -16.01
C LYS A 437 14.05 1.98 -15.26
N ALA A 438 14.44 0.72 -15.37
CA ALA A 438 15.72 0.21 -14.89
C ALA A 438 16.68 0.00 -16.07
N GLU A 439 17.88 0.55 -15.97
CA GLU A 439 18.99 0.26 -16.90
C GLU A 439 20.05 -0.53 -16.16
N VAL A 440 20.42 -1.69 -16.70
CA VAL A 440 21.34 -2.64 -16.08
C VAL A 440 22.72 -2.52 -16.70
N ASP A 441 23.71 -2.17 -15.88
CA ASP A 441 25.14 -2.30 -16.17
C ASP A 441 25.64 -3.59 -15.48
N PRO A 442 26.15 -4.59 -16.22
CA PRO A 442 26.62 -5.85 -15.63
C PRO A 442 27.92 -5.70 -14.83
N THR A 443 28.49 -4.51 -14.73
CA THR A 443 29.63 -4.24 -13.87
C THR A 443 29.15 -3.83 -12.48
N TYR A 444 29.67 -4.51 -11.46
CA TYR A 444 29.37 -4.19 -10.07
C TYR A 444 30.27 -3.06 -9.56
N ARG A 445 29.68 -1.90 -9.27
CA ARG A 445 30.39 -0.71 -8.77
C ARG A 445 29.80 -0.20 -7.46
N HIS A 446 30.25 -0.80 -6.36
CA HIS A 446 29.85 -0.44 -5.01
C HIS A 446 31.07 -0.13 -4.15
N TRP A 447 30.98 0.87 -3.28
CA TRP A 447 32.03 1.21 -2.34
C TRP A 447 31.48 1.49 -0.94
N LYS A 448 32.23 1.13 0.10
CA LYS A 448 31.96 1.56 1.47
C LYS A 448 32.93 2.65 1.90
N ILE A 449 32.44 3.69 2.57
CA ILE A 449 33.27 4.70 3.21
C ILE A 449 34.00 4.06 4.40
N GLU A 450 35.32 3.93 4.31
CA GLU A 450 36.13 3.26 5.31
C GLU A 450 36.82 4.26 6.24
N GLU A 451 37.41 5.31 5.66
CA GLU A 451 38.24 6.28 6.36
C GLU A 451 38.07 7.68 5.74
N LEU A 452 38.16 8.69 6.59
CA LEU A 452 38.20 10.10 6.23
C LEU A 452 39.42 10.70 6.94
N GLU A 453 40.33 11.27 6.17
CA GLU A 453 41.49 11.99 6.71
C GLU A 453 41.49 13.43 6.19
N VAL A 454 41.81 14.37 7.07
CA VAL A 454 41.64 15.80 6.86
C VAL A 454 42.88 16.57 7.31
N PHE A 455 43.35 17.49 6.47
CA PHE A 455 44.54 18.32 6.70
C PHE A 455 44.35 19.77 6.21
N PRO A 456 44.85 20.78 6.93
CA PRO A 456 45.44 20.69 8.27
C PRO A 456 44.37 20.40 9.35
N LYS A 457 44.81 19.92 10.53
CA LYS A 457 43.91 19.67 11.68
C LYS A 457 43.53 20.96 12.43
N GLU A 458 44.19 22.06 12.09
CA GLU A 458 43.92 23.42 12.56
C GLU A 458 43.85 24.34 11.34
N ALA A 459 42.85 25.23 11.29
CA ALA A 459 42.67 26.16 10.18
C ALA A 459 42.09 27.50 10.66
N HIS A 460 42.21 28.54 9.83
CA HIS A 460 41.56 29.83 10.05
C HIS A 460 40.36 30.02 9.10
N PRO A 461 39.39 30.89 9.45
CA PRO A 461 38.33 31.28 8.52
C PRO A 461 38.90 31.81 7.20
N GLY A 462 38.31 31.42 6.07
CA GLY A 462 38.80 31.74 4.72
C GLY A 462 39.83 30.76 4.15
N GLU A 463 40.48 29.94 4.98
CA GLU A 463 41.44 28.93 4.53
C GLU A 463 40.76 27.72 3.86
N THR A 464 41.54 26.94 3.12
CA THR A 464 41.08 25.70 2.48
C THR A 464 41.63 24.50 3.24
N VAL A 465 40.73 23.62 3.64
CA VAL A 465 41.06 22.32 4.20
C VAL A 465 40.96 21.27 3.10
N GLU A 466 41.95 20.40 3.04
CA GLU A 466 42.06 19.33 2.06
C GLU A 466 42.01 17.97 2.76
N GLY A 467 41.70 16.93 2.02
CA GLY A 467 41.68 15.59 2.60
C GLY A 467 41.39 14.54 1.57
N TRP A 468 41.25 13.31 2.05
CA TRP A 468 40.84 12.20 1.21
C TRP A 468 39.90 11.27 1.96
N VAL A 469 39.02 10.66 1.19
CA VAL A 469 38.12 9.60 1.65
C VAL A 469 38.62 8.30 1.06
N ALA A 470 38.92 7.32 1.90
CA ALA A 470 39.19 5.99 1.41
C ALA A 470 37.90 5.18 1.29
N LEU A 471 37.73 4.63 0.10
CA LEU A 471 36.65 3.78 -0.30
C LEU A 471 37.15 2.36 -0.42
N ARG A 472 36.49 1.43 0.27
CA ARG A 472 36.77 -0.01 0.16
C ARG A 472 35.86 -0.63 -0.91
N PRO A 473 36.38 -1.01 -2.09
CA PRO A 473 35.62 -1.83 -3.02
C PRO A 473 35.54 -3.29 -2.52
N PRO A 474 34.57 -4.08 -2.98
CA PRO A 474 34.42 -5.47 -2.54
C PRO A 474 35.51 -6.42 -3.05
N ARG A 475 36.07 -6.17 -4.24
CA ARG A 475 37.02 -7.10 -4.91
C ARG A 475 38.32 -6.45 -5.42
N ASP A 476 38.52 -5.15 -5.18
CA ASP A 476 39.62 -4.36 -5.77
C ASP A 476 40.50 -3.65 -4.74
N GLN A 477 41.53 -2.95 -5.21
CA GLN A 477 42.37 -2.08 -4.39
C GLN A 477 41.59 -0.86 -3.88
N ARG A 478 41.89 -0.47 -2.64
CA ARG A 478 41.37 0.73 -1.96
C ARG A 478 41.46 1.95 -2.88
N ARG A 479 40.34 2.65 -3.08
CA ARG A 479 40.28 3.88 -3.87
C ARG A 479 40.27 5.07 -2.93
N THR A 480 41.05 6.11 -3.24
CA THR A 480 41.03 7.36 -2.49
C THR A 480 40.40 8.46 -3.32
N VAL A 481 39.49 9.22 -2.72
CA VAL A 481 38.82 10.36 -3.34
C VAL A 481 39.27 11.64 -2.63
N PRO A 482 40.08 12.49 -3.28
CA PRO A 482 40.51 13.75 -2.68
C PRO A 482 39.37 14.77 -2.65
N PHE A 483 39.36 15.63 -1.64
CA PHE A 483 38.43 16.74 -1.54
C PHE A 483 39.13 18.01 -1.03
N LYS A 484 38.51 19.16 -1.29
CA LYS A 484 38.95 20.48 -0.82
C LYS A 484 37.73 21.29 -0.43
N ILE A 485 37.69 21.77 0.81
CA ILE A 485 36.61 22.57 1.38
C ILE A 485 37.19 23.93 1.77
N LYS A 486 36.69 25.01 1.17
CA LYS A 486 37.03 26.36 1.59
C LYS A 486 36.14 26.75 2.78
N ILE A 487 36.75 27.04 3.91
CA ILE A 487 36.07 27.48 5.12
C ILE A 487 35.61 28.93 4.92
N PRO A 488 34.32 29.26 5.11
CA PRO A 488 33.85 30.63 4.99
C PRO A 488 34.49 31.57 6.02
N GLU A 489 34.60 32.85 5.66
CA GLU A 489 35.28 33.85 6.49
C GLU A 489 34.51 34.14 7.80
N GLU A 490 33.22 33.87 7.81
CA GLU A 490 32.30 34.02 8.94
C GLU A 490 32.30 32.84 9.92
N THR A 491 33.11 31.81 9.68
CA THR A 491 33.19 30.62 10.56
C THR A 491 33.72 31.01 11.93
N ARG A 492 33.06 30.57 13.01
CA ARG A 492 33.47 30.92 14.37
C ARG A 492 34.71 30.11 14.79
N PRO A 493 35.58 30.64 15.65
CA PRO A 493 36.61 29.85 16.33
C PRO A 493 35.97 28.71 17.14
N GLY A 494 36.60 27.53 17.14
CA GLY A 494 36.12 26.34 17.84
C GLY A 494 36.16 25.07 16.98
N ASP A 495 35.47 24.03 17.44
CA ASP A 495 35.43 22.75 16.74
C ASP A 495 34.59 22.85 15.45
N LEU A 496 35.17 22.41 14.33
CA LEU A 496 34.47 22.21 13.06
C LEU A 496 34.57 20.74 12.68
N GLU A 497 33.42 20.10 12.50
CA GLU A 497 33.34 18.69 12.11
C GLU A 497 33.15 18.58 10.60
N ILE A 498 34.15 18.01 9.92
CA ILE A 498 34.04 17.60 8.53
C ILE A 498 33.38 16.23 8.48
N ARG A 499 32.19 16.15 7.90
CA ARG A 499 31.44 14.91 7.71
C ARG A 499 31.45 14.55 6.23
N VAL A 500 31.54 13.25 5.95
CA VAL A 500 31.27 12.67 4.64
C VAL A 500 30.20 11.61 4.78
N SER A 501 29.24 11.58 3.85
CA SER A 501 28.18 10.58 3.82
C SER A 501 27.79 10.19 2.40
N ASP A 502 27.10 9.06 2.29
CA ASP A 502 26.24 8.72 1.16
C ASP A 502 25.00 9.63 1.06
N SER A 503 24.13 9.36 0.09
CA SER A 503 22.89 10.11 -0.14
C SER A 503 21.89 10.00 1.01
N HIS A 504 21.82 8.84 1.68
CA HIS A 504 20.88 8.65 2.80
C HIS A 504 21.30 9.51 4.01
N GLY A 505 22.58 9.48 4.38
CA GLY A 505 23.11 10.34 5.43
C GLY A 505 23.01 11.83 5.09
N ALA A 506 23.13 12.19 3.82
CA ALA A 506 22.94 13.56 3.34
C ALA A 506 21.47 14.01 3.47
N ASP A 507 20.53 13.17 3.03
CA ASP A 507 19.09 13.42 3.17
C ASP A 507 18.67 13.48 4.65
N GLU A 508 19.18 12.61 5.52
CA GLU A 508 18.97 12.64 6.97
C GLU A 508 19.49 13.95 7.57
N MET A 509 20.73 14.30 7.27
CA MET A 509 21.39 15.49 7.80
C MET A 509 20.67 16.76 7.38
N GLU A 510 20.10 16.80 6.18
CA GLU A 510 19.33 17.94 5.68
C GLU A 510 17.84 17.90 6.05
N GLY A 511 17.38 16.86 6.74
CA GLY A 511 15.98 16.70 7.11
C GLY A 511 15.08 16.54 5.89
N ARG A 512 15.58 15.91 4.83
CA ARG A 512 14.82 15.58 3.61
C ARG A 512 14.05 14.26 3.76
N PHE A 513 14.35 13.47 4.80
CA PHE A 513 13.57 12.31 5.20
C PHE A 513 12.37 12.71 6.05
N MET A 514 11.15 12.42 5.56
CA MET A 514 9.89 12.78 6.21
C MET A 514 9.59 12.01 7.52
N GLY A 515 10.48 11.11 7.94
CA GLY A 515 10.43 10.43 9.23
C GLY A 515 10.88 11.29 10.42
N PHE A 516 11.54 12.43 10.18
CA PHE A 516 12.03 13.32 11.22
C PHE A 516 11.14 14.56 11.37
N ALA A 517 10.78 14.87 12.61
CA ALA A 517 9.88 15.95 13.01
C ALA A 517 10.29 17.36 12.52
N VAL A 518 11.50 17.53 11.97
CA VAL A 518 12.14 18.81 11.73
C VAL A 518 11.65 19.56 10.50
N ASN A 519 11.20 18.84 9.45
CA ASN A 519 10.71 19.47 8.22
C ASN A 519 9.39 18.83 7.74
N LYS A 520 8.25 19.28 8.28
CA LYS A 520 6.96 18.90 7.70
C LYS A 520 6.66 19.83 6.53
N PRO A 521 6.34 19.32 5.33
CA PRO A 521 5.93 20.19 4.23
C PRO A 521 4.67 20.96 4.62
N HIS A 522 4.57 22.23 4.21
CA HIS A 522 3.43 23.10 4.50
C HIS A 522 2.49 23.25 3.29
N SER A 523 2.92 22.80 2.10
CA SER A 523 2.12 22.82 0.88
C SER A 523 2.41 21.60 0.00
N ALA A 524 1.49 21.30 -0.91
CA ALA A 524 1.64 20.22 -1.88
C ALA A 524 2.89 20.39 -2.76
N ASP A 525 3.14 21.62 -3.23
CA ASP A 525 4.28 21.93 -4.08
C ASP A 525 5.60 21.81 -3.32
N GLU A 526 5.63 22.19 -2.04
CA GLU A 526 6.79 22.00 -1.18
C GLU A 526 7.10 20.52 -0.94
N LEU A 527 6.07 19.70 -0.70
CA LEU A 527 6.21 18.26 -0.58
C LEU A 527 6.81 17.65 -1.86
N ILE A 528 6.25 17.99 -3.03
CA ILE A 528 6.76 17.52 -4.32
C ILE A 528 8.20 17.97 -4.54
N ARG A 529 8.54 19.21 -4.19
CA ARG A 529 9.91 19.73 -4.27
C ARG A 529 10.87 18.92 -3.40
N ILE A 530 10.53 18.68 -2.13
CA ILE A 530 11.36 17.88 -1.21
C ILE A 530 11.61 16.47 -1.79
N LEU A 531 10.57 15.83 -2.33
CA LEU A 531 10.70 14.52 -2.97
C LEU A 531 11.60 14.55 -4.20
N ASN A 532 11.50 15.59 -5.02
CA ASN A 532 12.31 15.76 -6.24
C ASN A 532 13.76 16.16 -5.98
N GLU A 533 14.06 16.72 -4.81
CA GLU A 533 15.39 17.19 -4.43
C GLU A 533 16.22 16.13 -3.69
N ARG A 534 15.74 14.89 -3.53
CA ARG A 534 16.53 13.83 -2.87
C ARG A 534 17.92 13.64 -3.49
N HIS A 535 18.91 13.40 -2.64
CA HIS A 535 20.30 13.27 -3.06
C HIS A 535 20.54 12.01 -3.92
N GLU A 536 21.35 12.15 -4.97
CA GLU A 536 21.73 11.04 -5.85
C GLU A 536 22.72 10.08 -5.16
N SER A 537 22.50 8.77 -5.32
CA SER A 537 23.26 7.70 -4.65
C SER A 537 24.69 7.47 -5.18
N ASN A 538 25.07 8.16 -6.27
CA ASN A 538 26.40 8.05 -6.88
C ASN A 538 27.32 9.22 -6.51
N LYS A 539 27.05 9.91 -5.39
CA LYS A 539 27.84 11.04 -4.92
C LYS A 539 28.26 10.87 -3.47
N LEU A 540 29.46 11.32 -3.14
CA LEU A 540 29.88 11.60 -1.78
C LEU A 540 29.48 13.02 -1.41
N TYR A 541 28.76 13.17 -0.31
CA TYR A 541 28.35 14.46 0.21
C TYR A 541 29.25 14.84 1.38
N PHE A 542 29.80 16.04 1.34
CA PHE A 542 30.62 16.57 2.41
C PHE A 542 29.96 17.78 3.05
N TYR A 543 30.05 17.81 4.37
CA TYR A 543 29.50 18.86 5.20
C TYR A 543 30.58 19.34 6.15
N ALA A 544 30.77 20.66 6.24
CA ALA A 544 31.49 21.27 7.35
C ALA A 544 30.45 21.77 8.35
N VAL A 545 30.38 21.12 9.51
CA VAL A 545 29.34 21.34 10.51
C VAL A 545 29.98 21.91 11.76
N GLN A 546 29.46 23.06 12.22
CA GLN A 546 29.82 23.64 13.50
C GLN A 546 28.63 23.53 14.45
N ASP A 547 28.87 23.11 15.69
CA ASP A 547 27.84 23.14 16.73
C ASP A 547 27.49 24.60 17.03
N SER A 548 26.26 24.98 16.67
CA SER A 548 25.75 26.32 16.92
C SER A 548 24.24 26.24 17.15
N PRO A 549 23.74 26.84 18.24
CA PRO A 549 22.32 27.03 18.44
C PRO A 549 21.71 27.82 17.26
N GLY A 550 20.58 27.36 16.76
CA GLY A 550 19.81 27.93 15.66
C GLY A 550 18.36 27.45 15.69
N TYR A 551 17.58 27.82 14.69
CA TYR A 551 16.20 27.36 14.53
C TYR A 551 15.92 26.94 13.09
N VAL A 552 14.98 26.03 12.88
CA VAL A 552 14.27 25.85 11.62
C VAL A 552 12.99 26.66 11.69
N LEU A 553 12.81 27.59 10.76
CA LEU A 553 11.57 28.33 10.57
C LEU A 553 11.04 28.02 9.16
N ARG A 554 9.86 27.40 9.04
CA ARG A 554 9.23 27.05 7.76
C ARG A 554 10.17 26.27 6.81
N ASN A 555 10.79 25.21 7.32
CA ASN A 555 11.79 24.37 6.63
C ASN A 555 13.06 25.10 6.17
N GLN A 556 13.25 26.37 6.54
CA GLN A 556 14.50 27.09 6.36
C GLN A 556 15.32 27.02 7.63
N ARG A 557 16.51 26.43 7.53
CA ARG A 557 17.47 26.42 8.63
C ARG A 557 18.09 27.80 8.78
N MET A 558 17.99 28.34 9.97
CA MET A 558 18.59 29.60 10.40
C MET A 558 19.65 29.27 11.46
N PRO A 559 20.83 28.78 11.04
CA PRO A 559 21.92 28.55 11.97
C PRO A 559 22.45 29.87 12.53
N SER A 560 23.02 29.81 13.74
CA SER A 560 23.81 30.93 14.28
C SER A 560 23.04 32.24 14.50
N LEU A 561 21.74 32.15 14.82
CA LEU A 561 20.89 33.31 15.10
C LEU A 561 21.41 34.14 16.30
N PRO A 562 21.37 35.49 16.23
CA PRO A 562 21.70 36.35 17.37
C PRO A 562 20.84 36.04 18.60
N GLY A 563 21.42 36.16 19.80
CA GLY A 563 20.74 35.82 21.06
C GLY A 563 19.39 36.52 21.25
N SER A 564 19.26 37.77 20.82
CA SER A 564 18.00 38.54 20.90
C SER A 564 16.89 38.00 19.99
N ILE A 565 17.22 37.41 18.84
CA ILE A 565 16.23 36.77 17.95
C ILE A 565 15.87 35.39 18.49
N ARG A 566 16.83 34.67 19.10
CA ARG A 566 16.54 33.40 19.78
C ARG A 566 15.56 33.59 20.92
N GLU A 567 15.81 34.59 21.78
CA GLU A 567 14.95 34.90 22.92
C GLU A 567 13.51 35.24 22.47
N LEU A 568 13.35 36.01 21.39
CA LEU A 568 12.05 36.28 20.77
C LEU A 568 11.35 35.02 20.22
N LEU A 569 12.11 34.08 19.66
CA LEU A 569 11.58 32.82 19.12
C LEU A 569 11.26 31.80 20.24
N ASP A 570 11.98 31.87 21.37
CA ASP A 570 11.74 31.07 22.57
C ASP A 570 10.53 31.59 23.38
N ASP A 571 10.25 32.90 23.36
CA ASP A 571 9.17 33.56 24.12
C ASP A 571 7.77 33.45 23.47
N GLU A 572 7.62 32.84 22.29
CA GLU A 572 6.33 32.47 21.70
C GLU A 572 6.05 30.94 21.77
N PRO A 573 5.82 30.37 22.98
CA PRO A 573 5.48 28.97 23.12
C PRO A 573 4.11 28.70 22.46
N GLY A 574 4.11 28.01 21.31
CA GLY A 574 2.89 27.57 20.63
C GLY A 574 2.94 27.57 19.10
N ARG A 575 3.94 28.21 18.47
CA ARG A 575 4.13 28.11 17.02
C ARG A 575 4.79 26.78 16.65
N ARG A 576 4.01 25.86 16.07
CA ARG A 576 4.49 24.61 15.43
C ARG A 576 5.55 24.82 14.32
N GLU A 577 5.87 26.06 13.96
CA GLU A 577 6.74 26.45 12.84
C GLU A 577 8.21 26.68 13.24
N VAL A 578 8.56 26.66 14.53
CA VAL A 578 9.90 26.96 15.05
C VAL A 578 10.46 25.73 15.76
N GLN A 579 11.59 25.20 15.30
CA GLN A 579 12.26 24.07 15.96
C GLN A 579 13.74 24.39 16.23
N PRO A 580 14.23 24.23 17.46
CA PRO A 580 15.64 24.47 17.76
C PRO A 580 16.51 23.44 17.03
N ILE A 581 17.65 23.90 16.53
CA ILE A 581 18.72 23.06 15.98
C ILE A 581 20.04 23.46 16.63
N HIS A 582 20.96 22.51 16.72
CA HIS A 582 22.30 22.72 17.26
C HIS A 582 23.39 22.64 16.19
N GLU A 583 23.05 22.48 14.90
CA GLU A 583 24.05 22.31 13.85
C GLU A 583 23.94 23.40 12.79
N ALA A 584 25.05 24.11 12.56
CA ALA A 584 25.24 25.03 11.46
C ALA A 584 26.02 24.37 10.33
N HIS A 585 25.43 24.32 9.14
CA HIS A 585 26.09 23.88 7.92
C HIS A 585 26.85 25.06 7.33
N VAL A 586 28.17 25.01 7.37
CA VAL A 586 29.02 26.12 6.94
C VAL A 586 29.46 25.91 5.48
N VAL A 587 29.63 24.67 5.03
CA VAL A 587 29.91 24.34 3.62
C VAL A 587 29.24 23.03 3.23
N LYS A 588 28.74 22.98 1.98
CA LYS A 588 28.24 21.77 1.34
C LYS A 588 28.98 21.54 0.02
N MET A 589 29.45 20.33 -0.21
CA MET A 589 30.00 19.93 -1.50
C MET A 589 29.59 18.49 -1.84
N ALA A 590 29.56 18.17 -3.13
CA ALA A 590 29.36 16.81 -3.61
C ALA A 590 30.48 16.39 -4.55
N ARG A 591 30.85 15.11 -4.53
CA ARG A 591 31.77 14.49 -5.49
C ARG A 591 31.12 13.30 -6.17
N GLU A 592 31.06 13.35 -7.50
CA GLU A 592 30.51 12.27 -8.31
C GLU A 592 31.43 11.04 -8.34
N LEU A 593 30.79 9.88 -8.30
CA LEU A 593 31.37 8.56 -8.47
C LEU A 593 30.69 7.85 -9.65
N ASP A 594 31.39 6.88 -10.21
CA ASP A 594 30.96 6.03 -11.32
C ASP A 594 30.15 4.80 -10.89
N GLY A 595 29.73 4.76 -9.62
CA GLY A 595 29.00 3.70 -8.93
C GLY A 595 28.43 4.20 -7.59
N THR A 596 27.96 3.29 -6.76
CA THR A 596 27.25 3.61 -5.52
C THR A 596 28.18 3.63 -4.31
N VAL A 597 27.86 4.47 -3.32
CA VAL A 597 28.61 4.55 -2.07
C VAL A 597 27.68 4.41 -0.86
N GLU A 598 28.17 3.72 0.16
CA GLU A 598 27.47 3.48 1.43
C GLU A 598 28.34 3.90 2.61
N GLY A 599 27.72 4.54 3.59
CA GLY A 599 28.30 4.81 4.90
C GLY A 599 28.49 6.28 5.20
N ARG A 600 29.05 6.55 6.38
CA ARG A 600 29.35 7.90 6.87
C ARG A 600 30.59 7.91 7.75
N LYS A 601 31.35 9.00 7.70
CA LYS A 601 32.50 9.28 8.57
C LYS A 601 32.53 10.75 8.92
N SER A 602 33.15 11.06 10.05
CA SER A 602 33.42 12.44 10.43
C SER A 602 34.81 12.58 11.02
N PHE A 603 35.34 13.79 10.90
CA PHE A 603 36.65 14.17 11.42
C PHE A 603 36.56 15.60 11.95
N LYS A 604 37.07 15.83 13.16
CA LYS A 604 37.02 17.13 13.82
C LYS A 604 38.33 17.89 13.61
N ILE A 605 38.23 19.14 13.20
CA ILE A 605 39.35 20.10 13.11
C ILE A 605 39.07 21.30 14.01
N THR A 606 40.11 22.06 14.36
CA THR A 606 39.98 23.26 15.20
C THR A 606 40.12 24.54 14.36
N ILE A 607 39.14 25.43 14.46
CA ILE A 607 39.18 26.77 13.88
C ILE A 607 39.77 27.75 14.88
N LYS A 608 40.84 28.46 14.49
CA LYS A 608 41.56 29.42 15.33
C LYS A 608 41.21 30.86 15.02
#